data_AF-A0A3M1J711-F1
#
_entry.id   AF-A0A3M1J711-F1
#
_cell.length_a   1.000
_cell.length_b   1.000
_cell.length_c   1.000
_cell.angle_alpha   90.00
_cell.angle_beta   90.00
_cell.angle_gamma   90.00
#
_symmetry.space_group_name_H-M   'P 1'
#
loop_
_entity.id
_entity.type
_entity.pdbx_description
1 polymer ?
#
loop_
_entity_poly.entity_id
_entity_poly.type
_entity_poly.pdbx_seq_one_letter_code
_entity_poly.pdbx_strand_id
1 'polypeptide(L)'
;MLAKFTASRTQIPSWIISLLLVLFGGVLVALVTTGAAHPVLALAAVLGPIIALAILFNPEWGLLLLVFMVYTRFSDALIDSMGAPSIAKPFIVFLLLVVVARWLVFREVLASFKYPLIFLGSYAVMGLMALLYAADDGAVISATADFAKDAVIMLIVVGLLKNAESLRRVIWALLAAGIFLGTITTYQQLTGTFENEYWGFAQATYAHIVGHIDDFRIGGPGLGPNGYGQFMLFLVPLALDRLWNE
;
A
#
# COMPACT_ATOMS: atom_id res chain seq x y z
N MET A 1 18.29 -41.24 0.10
CA MET A 1 16.81 -41.26 0.24
C MET A 1 16.32 -39.82 0.10
N LEU A 2 16.12 -39.36 -1.15
CA LEU A 2 15.70 -37.98 -1.45
C LEU A 2 14.17 -37.97 -1.50
N ALA A 3 13.55 -37.53 -0.40
CA ALA A 3 12.11 -37.29 -0.38
C ALA A 3 11.80 -36.10 -1.29
N LYS A 4 11.19 -36.39 -2.44
CA LYS A 4 10.52 -35.40 -3.28
C LYS A 4 9.43 -34.75 -2.42
N PHE A 5 9.68 -33.54 -1.92
CA PHE A 5 8.61 -32.65 -1.46
C PHE A 5 7.83 -32.20 -2.68
N THR A 6 6.91 -33.04 -3.15
CA THR A 6 5.81 -32.60 -4.00
C THR A 6 4.97 -31.66 -3.14
N ALA A 7 5.12 -30.36 -3.35
CA ALA A 7 4.19 -29.37 -2.84
C ALA A 7 2.80 -29.75 -3.38
N SER A 8 1.99 -30.41 -2.54
CA SER A 8 0.57 -30.54 -2.86
C SER A 8 0.06 -29.10 -2.94
N ARG A 9 -0.54 -28.73 -4.08
CA ARG A 9 -1.36 -27.53 -4.16
C ARG A 9 -2.42 -27.69 -3.07
N THR A 10 -2.21 -27.07 -1.92
CA THR A 10 -3.16 -27.02 -0.82
C THR A 10 -4.37 -26.26 -1.34
N GLN A 11 -5.36 -27.02 -1.81
CA GLN A 11 -6.60 -26.46 -2.32
C GLN A 11 -7.33 -25.84 -1.15
N ILE A 12 -7.49 -24.51 -1.20
CA ILE A 12 -8.28 -23.75 -0.23
C ILE A 12 -9.71 -24.33 -0.28
N PRO A 13 -10.32 -24.74 0.87
CA PRO A 13 -11.69 -25.21 0.90
C PRO A 13 -12.59 -24.16 0.24
N SER A 14 -13.39 -24.60 -0.73
CA SER A 14 -14.23 -23.71 -1.52
C SER A 14 -15.15 -22.84 -0.67
N TRP A 15 -15.57 -23.30 0.51
CA TRP A 15 -16.38 -22.52 1.44
C TRP A 15 -15.63 -21.31 2.04
N ILE A 16 -14.32 -21.40 2.29
CA ILE A 16 -13.51 -20.26 2.78
C ILE A 16 -13.34 -19.23 1.67
N ILE A 17 -13.08 -19.69 0.44
CA ILE A 17 -13.00 -18.82 -0.74
C ILE A 17 -14.32 -18.06 -0.90
N SER A 18 -15.44 -18.77 -0.90
CA SER A 18 -16.77 -18.16 -1.03
C SER A 18 -17.06 -17.18 0.09
N LEU A 19 -16.71 -17.50 1.35
CA LEU A 19 -16.90 -16.60 2.48
C LEU A 19 -16.08 -15.32 2.34
N LEU A 20 -14.79 -15.42 2.01
CA LEU A 20 -13.92 -14.25 1.84
C LEU A 20 -14.36 -13.38 0.65
N LEU A 21 -14.79 -13.98 -0.45
CA LEU A 21 -15.31 -13.26 -1.61
C LEU A 21 -16.64 -12.58 -1.32
N VAL A 22 -17.55 -13.24 -0.59
CA VAL A 22 -18.84 -12.65 -0.20
C VAL A 22 -18.62 -11.49 0.78
N LEU A 23 -17.72 -11.64 1.74
CA LEU A 23 -17.38 -10.55 2.68
C LEU A 23 -16.74 -9.37 1.95
N PHE A 24 -15.74 -9.61 1.11
CA PHE A 24 -15.06 -8.54 0.39
C PHE A 24 -15.97 -7.88 -0.65
N GLY A 25 -16.71 -8.68 -1.42
CA GLY A 25 -17.70 -8.19 -2.37
C GLY A 25 -18.83 -7.42 -1.69
N GLY A 26 -19.31 -7.88 -0.54
CA GLY A 26 -20.31 -7.19 0.26
C GLY A 26 -19.83 -5.82 0.75
N VAL A 27 -18.57 -5.72 1.20
CA VAL A 27 -17.97 -4.43 1.59
C VAL A 27 -17.82 -3.50 0.39
N LEU A 28 -17.39 -4.00 -0.76
CA LEU A 28 -17.29 -3.19 -1.99
C LEU A 28 -18.65 -2.69 -2.46
N VAL A 29 -19.67 -3.55 -2.47
CA VAL A 29 -21.04 -3.16 -2.83
C VAL A 29 -21.59 -2.13 -1.84
N ALA A 30 -21.36 -2.31 -0.53
CA ALA A 30 -21.74 -1.33 0.48
C ALA A 30 -21.06 0.02 0.27
N LEU A 31 -19.77 0.03 -0.09
CA LEU A 31 -19.03 1.26 -0.43
C LEU A 31 -19.60 1.95 -1.67
N VAL A 32 -20.06 1.19 -2.66
CA VAL A 32 -20.68 1.73 -3.88
C VAL A 32 -22.08 2.28 -3.62
N THR A 33 -22.86 1.64 -2.76
CA THR A 33 -24.24 2.07 -2.48
C THR A 33 -24.31 3.22 -1.47
N THR A 34 -23.29 3.38 -0.62
CA THR A 34 -23.19 4.47 0.36
C THR A 34 -22.36 5.65 -0.13
N GLY A 35 -21.38 5.40 -1.00
CA GLY A 35 -20.68 6.44 -1.73
C GLY A 35 -21.58 7.02 -2.82
N ALA A 36 -21.51 8.32 -3.06
CA ALA A 36 -22.07 8.91 -4.28
C ALA A 36 -21.54 8.13 -5.50
N ALA A 37 -22.25 8.12 -6.63
CA ALA A 37 -21.94 7.31 -7.80
C ALA A 37 -20.59 7.68 -8.45
N HIS A 38 -19.49 7.28 -7.82
CA HIS A 38 -18.14 7.52 -8.28
C HIS A 38 -17.74 6.39 -9.23
N PRO A 39 -17.31 6.70 -10.46
CA PRO A 39 -16.96 5.68 -11.46
C PRO A 39 -15.84 4.75 -10.98
N VAL A 40 -14.94 5.25 -10.12
CA VAL A 40 -13.86 4.48 -9.52
C VAL A 40 -14.36 3.40 -8.56
N LEU A 41 -15.41 3.68 -7.78
CA LEU A 41 -16.01 2.69 -6.88
C LEU A 41 -16.76 1.61 -7.67
N ALA A 42 -17.45 1.99 -8.74
CA ALA A 42 -18.09 1.03 -9.64
C ALA A 42 -17.06 0.08 -10.27
N LEU A 43 -15.92 0.62 -10.73
CA LEU A 43 -14.82 -0.19 -11.25
C LEU A 43 -14.23 -1.10 -10.17
N ALA A 44 -14.03 -0.59 -8.95
CA ALA A 44 -13.55 -1.38 -7.82
C ALA A 44 -14.53 -2.49 -7.42
N ALA A 45 -15.84 -2.29 -7.54
CA ALA A 45 -16.83 -3.32 -7.26
C ALA A 45 -16.82 -4.48 -8.26
N VAL A 46 -16.49 -4.20 -9.53
CA VAL A 46 -16.41 -5.20 -10.59
C VAL A 46 -15.05 -5.90 -10.58
N LEU A 47 -13.95 -5.13 -10.53
CA LEU A 47 -12.59 -5.68 -10.56
C LEU A 47 -12.17 -6.26 -9.21
N GLY A 48 -12.68 -5.72 -8.10
CA GLY A 48 -12.31 -6.11 -6.76
C GLY A 48 -12.50 -7.61 -6.47
N PRO A 49 -13.65 -8.22 -6.78
CA PRO A 49 -13.85 -9.67 -6.62
C PRO A 49 -12.91 -10.50 -7.49
N ILE A 50 -12.60 -10.05 -8.70
CA ILE A 50 -11.67 -10.74 -9.62
C ILE A 50 -10.25 -10.69 -9.03
N ILE A 51 -9.82 -9.52 -8.55
CA ILE A 51 -8.53 -9.33 -7.89
C ILE A 51 -8.48 -10.14 -6.60
N ALA A 52 -9.53 -10.10 -5.77
CA ALA A 52 -9.62 -10.88 -4.54
C ALA A 52 -9.50 -12.38 -4.81
N LEU A 53 -10.18 -12.89 -5.85
CA LEU A 53 -10.06 -14.27 -6.29
C LEU A 53 -8.61 -14.62 -6.70
N ALA A 54 -7.97 -13.76 -7.49
CA ALA A 54 -6.57 -13.94 -7.89
C ALA A 54 -5.62 -13.97 -6.69
N ILE A 55 -5.85 -13.12 -5.67
CA ILE A 55 -5.08 -13.06 -4.43
C ILE A 55 -5.27 -14.32 -3.59
N LEU A 56 -6.48 -14.87 -3.53
CA LEU A 56 -6.72 -16.12 -2.80
C LEU A 56 -5.89 -17.26 -3.39
N PHE A 57 -5.82 -17.36 -4.72
CA PHE A 57 -4.98 -18.35 -5.40
C PHE A 57 -3.48 -18.08 -5.23
N ASN A 58 -3.05 -16.83 -5.38
CA ASN A 58 -1.67 -16.43 -5.16
C ASN A 58 -1.56 -15.09 -4.38
N PRO A 59 -1.28 -15.14 -3.06
CA PRO A 59 -1.23 -13.97 -2.19
C PRO A 59 -0.13 -12.98 -2.56
N GLU A 60 0.86 -13.42 -3.33
CA GLU A 60 1.91 -12.54 -3.82
C GLU A 60 1.33 -11.39 -4.64
N TRP A 61 0.28 -11.61 -5.44
CA TRP A 61 -0.43 -10.52 -6.12
C TRP A 61 -1.01 -9.51 -5.13
N GLY A 62 -1.47 -9.98 -3.98
CA GLY A 62 -1.97 -9.15 -2.90
C GLY A 62 -0.87 -8.29 -2.30
N LEU A 63 0.30 -8.88 -2.08
CA LEU A 63 1.50 -8.17 -1.62
C LEU A 63 1.94 -7.09 -2.61
N LEU A 64 2.04 -7.43 -3.91
CA LEU A 64 2.46 -6.47 -4.94
C LEU A 64 1.47 -5.31 -5.06
N LEU A 65 0.17 -5.60 -5.04
CA LEU A 65 -0.87 -4.58 -5.08
C LEU A 65 -0.84 -3.70 -3.82
N LEU A 66 -0.65 -4.30 -2.63
CA LEU A 66 -0.54 -3.55 -1.37
C LEU A 66 0.64 -2.59 -1.41
N VAL A 67 1.81 -3.07 -1.80
CA VAL A 67 3.02 -2.26 -1.90
C VAL A 67 2.82 -1.11 -2.88
N PHE A 68 2.27 -1.39 -4.06
CA PHE A 68 1.96 -0.36 -5.04
C PHE A 68 0.97 0.68 -4.49
N MET A 69 -0.12 0.23 -3.87
CA MET A 69 -1.19 1.10 -3.35
C MET A 69 -0.70 1.99 -2.20
N VAL A 70 0.08 1.44 -1.28
CA VAL A 70 0.66 2.16 -0.14
C VAL A 70 1.71 3.15 -0.64
N TYR A 71 2.63 2.72 -1.51
CA TYR A 71 3.70 3.58 -2.00
C TYR A 71 3.18 4.74 -2.86
N THR A 72 2.20 4.49 -3.74
CA THR A 72 1.57 5.55 -4.54
C THR A 72 0.58 6.41 -3.76
N ARG A 73 0.30 6.06 -2.49
CA ARG A 73 -0.79 6.64 -1.69
C ARG A 73 -2.11 6.65 -2.46
N PHE A 74 -2.38 5.59 -3.20
CA PHE A 74 -3.49 5.52 -4.16
C PHE A 74 -4.85 5.83 -3.53
N SER A 75 -5.09 5.31 -2.32
CA SER A 75 -6.35 5.57 -1.63
C SER A 75 -6.45 7.01 -1.16
N ASP A 76 -5.37 7.62 -0.68
CA ASP A 76 -5.37 9.00 -0.19
C ASP A 76 -5.56 9.98 -1.34
N ALA A 77 -4.85 9.75 -2.46
CA ALA A 77 -4.99 10.55 -3.68
C ALA A 77 -6.45 10.60 -4.18
N LEU A 78 -7.17 9.47 -4.12
CA LEU A 78 -8.58 9.41 -4.49
C LEU A 78 -9.54 10.01 -3.46
N ILE A 79 -9.21 9.91 -2.16
CA ILE A 79 -9.98 10.55 -1.09
C ILE A 79 -9.88 12.07 -1.27
N ASP A 80 -8.67 12.60 -1.42
CA ASP A 80 -8.41 14.04 -1.48
C ASP A 80 -8.97 14.66 -2.76
N SER A 81 -8.82 13.98 -3.92
CA SER A 81 -9.25 14.54 -5.20
C SER A 81 -10.72 14.31 -5.55
N MET A 82 -11.31 13.17 -5.15
CA MET A 82 -12.67 12.80 -5.56
C MET A 82 -13.64 12.64 -4.38
N GLY A 83 -13.19 12.80 -3.13
CA GLY A 83 -14.00 12.53 -1.94
C GLY A 83 -14.35 11.04 -1.77
N ALA A 84 -13.64 10.14 -2.46
CA ALA A 84 -13.96 8.72 -2.44
C ALA A 84 -13.66 8.11 -1.05
N PRO A 85 -14.38 7.08 -0.61
CA PRO A 85 -14.04 6.36 0.62
C PRO A 85 -12.74 5.56 0.44
N SER A 86 -12.07 5.27 1.55
CA SER A 86 -10.78 4.56 1.51
C SER A 86 -10.91 3.11 1.03
N ILE A 87 -10.27 2.79 -0.10
CA ILE A 87 -10.19 1.43 -0.66
C ILE A 87 -9.04 0.64 -0.02
N ALA A 88 -7.99 1.32 0.48
CA ALA A 88 -6.85 0.67 1.12
C ALA A 88 -7.24 -0.04 2.42
N LYS A 89 -8.08 0.58 3.26
CA LYS A 89 -8.52 -0.01 4.54
C LYS A 89 -9.19 -1.39 4.39
N PRO A 90 -10.26 -1.56 3.58
CA PRO A 90 -10.88 -2.87 3.40
C PRO A 90 -9.94 -3.87 2.71
N PHE A 91 -9.03 -3.40 1.85
CA PHE A 91 -8.03 -4.25 1.22
C PHE A 91 -7.00 -4.79 2.22
N ILE A 92 -6.51 -3.96 3.14
CA ILE A 92 -5.60 -4.36 4.23
C ILE A 92 -6.27 -5.41 5.12
N VAL A 93 -7.53 -5.17 5.51
CA VAL A 93 -8.31 -6.14 6.32
C VAL A 93 -8.47 -7.46 5.57
N PHE A 94 -8.81 -7.41 4.27
CA PHE A 94 -8.90 -8.60 3.43
C PHE A 94 -7.58 -9.37 3.39
N LEU A 95 -6.45 -8.70 3.14
CA LEU A 95 -5.13 -9.36 3.14
C LEU A 95 -4.76 -9.94 4.50
N LEU A 96 -5.08 -9.25 5.59
CA LEU A 96 -4.89 -9.79 6.94
C LEU A 96 -5.67 -11.09 7.13
N LEU A 97 -6.95 -11.13 6.71
CA LEU A 97 -7.76 -12.34 6.75
C LEU A 97 -7.17 -13.46 5.89
N VAL A 98 -6.63 -13.15 4.71
CA VAL A 98 -5.94 -14.13 3.85
C VAL A 98 -4.69 -14.70 4.54
N VAL A 99 -3.87 -13.85 5.16
CA VAL A 99 -2.68 -14.27 5.93
C VAL A 99 -3.08 -15.16 7.11
N VAL A 100 -4.08 -14.74 7.88
CA VAL A 100 -4.59 -15.50 9.05
C VAL A 100 -5.19 -16.83 8.63
N ALA A 101 -5.98 -16.87 7.56
CA ALA A 101 -6.52 -18.11 7.01
C ALA A 101 -5.40 -19.07 6.58
N ARG A 102 -4.32 -18.55 5.98
CA ARG A 102 -3.11 -19.35 5.64
C ARG A 102 -2.36 -19.89 6.82
N TRP A 103 -2.30 -19.12 7.88
CA TRP A 103 -1.67 -19.60 9.08
C TRP A 103 -2.48 -20.67 9.80
N LEU A 104 -3.74 -20.35 10.15
CA LEU A 104 -4.56 -21.18 11.02
C LEU A 104 -5.13 -22.40 10.30
N VAL A 105 -5.54 -22.25 9.05
CA VAL A 105 -6.19 -23.32 8.28
C VAL A 105 -5.17 -24.12 7.48
N PHE A 106 -4.24 -23.44 6.82
CA PHE A 106 -3.28 -24.09 5.91
C PHE A 106 -1.98 -24.53 6.59
N ARG A 107 -1.76 -24.13 7.85
CA ARG A 107 -0.53 -24.40 8.62
C ARG A 107 0.74 -24.07 7.82
N GLU A 108 0.66 -23.08 6.93
CA GLU A 108 1.82 -22.62 6.19
C GLU A 108 2.81 -22.02 7.18
N VAL A 109 4.08 -22.39 7.06
CA VAL A 109 5.15 -21.80 7.87
C VAL A 109 5.30 -20.36 7.41
N LEU A 110 4.88 -19.42 8.25
CA LEU A 110 5.11 -18.00 8.04
C LEU A 110 6.60 -17.69 8.21
N ALA A 111 7.04 -16.60 7.59
CA ALA A 111 8.32 -16.01 7.93
C ALA A 111 8.37 -15.72 9.44
N SER A 112 9.57 -15.81 10.02
CA SER A 112 9.74 -15.57 11.46
C SER A 112 9.38 -14.12 11.80
N PHE A 113 8.27 -13.93 12.52
CA PHE A 113 7.85 -12.62 13.00
C PHE A 113 8.68 -12.08 14.16
N LYS A 114 9.67 -12.85 14.66
CA LYS A 114 10.44 -12.48 15.85
C LYS A 114 11.10 -11.10 15.71
N TYR A 115 11.89 -10.89 14.66
CA TYR A 115 12.60 -9.62 14.47
C TYR A 115 11.64 -8.46 14.15
N PRO A 116 10.69 -8.58 13.22
CA PRO A 116 9.68 -7.55 12.98
C PRO A 116 8.92 -7.12 14.24
N LEU A 117 8.48 -8.07 15.06
CA LEU A 117 7.77 -7.77 16.31
C LEU A 117 8.67 -7.09 17.34
N ILE A 118 9.97 -7.44 17.41
CA ILE A 118 10.90 -6.75 18.30
C ILE A 118 11.08 -5.29 17.87
N PHE A 119 11.29 -5.03 16.57
CA PHE A 119 11.45 -3.66 16.07
C PHE A 119 10.17 -2.85 16.25
N LEU A 120 9.02 -3.38 15.82
CA LEU A 120 7.72 -2.74 16.02
C LEU A 120 7.43 -2.51 17.51
N GLY A 121 7.68 -3.49 18.36
CA GLY A 121 7.49 -3.39 19.80
C GLY A 121 8.38 -2.30 20.41
N SER A 122 9.65 -2.23 20.01
CA SER A 122 10.57 -1.20 20.49
C SER A 122 10.13 0.21 20.09
N TYR A 123 9.67 0.40 18.85
CA TYR A 123 9.15 1.68 18.39
C TYR A 123 7.82 2.03 19.07
N ALA A 124 6.94 1.05 19.27
CA ALA A 124 5.68 1.24 19.99
C ALA A 124 5.94 1.71 21.43
N VAL A 125 6.90 1.08 22.13
CA VAL A 125 7.31 1.51 23.48
C VAL A 125 7.85 2.94 23.44
N MET A 126 8.67 3.29 22.45
CA MET A 126 9.18 4.65 22.31
C MET A 126 8.04 5.67 22.09
N GLY A 127 7.05 5.36 21.26
CA GLY A 127 5.86 6.19 21.06
C GLY A 127 5.01 6.35 22.33
N LEU A 128 4.81 5.27 23.08
CA LEU A 128 4.10 5.31 24.36
C LEU A 128 4.86 6.13 25.41
N MET A 129 6.20 6.09 25.40
CA MET A 129 7.02 6.94 26.27
C MET A 129 6.91 8.42 25.87
N ALA A 130 6.77 8.71 24.58
CA ALA A 130 6.56 10.08 24.10
C ALA A 130 5.21 10.67 24.57
N LEU A 131 4.15 9.85 24.70
CA LEU A 131 2.86 10.28 25.27
C LEU A 131 3.01 10.85 26.69
N LEU A 132 3.91 10.30 27.50
CA LEU A 132 4.10 10.74 28.89
C LEU A 132 4.71 12.15 29.00
N TYR A 133 5.27 12.67 27.91
CA TYR A 133 5.92 13.98 27.85
C TYR A 133 5.29 14.93 26.82
N ALA A 134 4.24 14.49 26.13
CA ALA A 134 3.66 15.25 25.03
C ALA A 134 2.98 16.54 25.53
N ALA A 135 3.19 17.64 24.81
CA ALA A 135 2.47 18.89 25.05
C ALA A 135 1.11 18.94 24.33
N ASP A 136 0.92 18.10 23.32
CA ASP A 136 -0.31 17.95 22.54
C ASP A 136 -0.68 16.47 22.45
N ASP A 137 -1.59 16.05 23.33
CA ASP A 137 -2.08 14.68 23.39
C ASP A 137 -2.78 14.26 22.09
N GLY A 138 -3.43 15.19 21.39
CA GLY A 138 -4.16 14.92 20.16
C GLY A 138 -3.23 14.51 19.02
N ALA A 139 -2.11 15.21 18.87
CA ALA A 139 -1.09 14.91 17.87
C ALA A 139 -0.42 13.55 18.10
N VAL A 140 -0.25 13.14 19.35
CA VAL A 140 0.39 11.85 19.65
C VAL A 140 -0.59 10.68 19.51
N ILE A 141 -1.88 10.87 19.83
CA ILE A 141 -2.91 9.85 19.58
C ILE A 141 -3.05 9.58 18.08
N SER A 142 -3.08 10.61 17.23
CA SER A 142 -3.16 10.42 15.78
C SER A 142 -1.92 9.71 15.23
N ALA A 143 -0.72 10.14 15.64
CA ALA A 143 0.54 9.50 15.26
C ALA A 143 0.59 8.02 15.71
N THR A 144 0.09 7.70 16.90
CA THR A 144 0.02 6.32 17.41
C THR A 144 -0.95 5.48 16.59
N ALA A 145 -2.09 6.04 16.20
CA ALA A 145 -3.07 5.35 15.36
C ALA A 145 -2.52 5.10 13.95
N ASP A 146 -1.75 6.03 13.39
CA ASP A 146 -1.08 5.83 12.09
C ASP A 146 0.02 4.79 12.18
N PHE A 147 0.84 4.83 13.24
CA PHE A 147 1.82 3.78 13.50
C PHE A 147 1.18 2.39 13.63
N ALA A 148 0.02 2.27 14.29
CA ALA A 148 -0.68 0.99 14.39
C ALA A 148 -1.13 0.47 13.02
N LYS A 149 -1.58 1.33 12.11
CA LYS A 149 -1.91 0.96 10.73
C LYS A 149 -0.67 0.47 9.98
N ASP A 150 0.44 1.20 10.08
CA ASP A 150 1.71 0.85 9.43
C ASP A 150 2.28 -0.47 9.97
N ALA A 151 2.14 -0.72 11.27
CA ALA A 151 2.51 -1.99 11.89
C ALA A 151 1.74 -3.17 11.31
N VAL A 152 0.42 -3.02 11.09
CA VAL A 152 -0.40 -4.06 10.44
C VAL A 152 0.06 -4.30 9.00
N ILE A 153 0.31 -3.25 8.23
CA ILE A 153 0.83 -3.36 6.86
C ILE A 153 2.17 -4.09 6.86
N MET A 154 3.09 -3.72 7.75
CA MET A 154 4.40 -4.37 7.88
C MET A 154 4.26 -5.87 8.18
N LEU A 155 3.36 -6.25 9.11
CA LEU A 155 3.12 -7.65 9.43
C LEU A 155 2.55 -8.43 8.24
N ILE A 156 1.67 -7.83 7.45
CA ILE A 156 1.17 -8.43 6.21
C ILE A 156 2.32 -8.62 5.22
N VAL A 157 3.14 -7.59 5.01
CA VAL A 157 4.29 -7.64 4.09
C VAL A 157 5.25 -8.77 4.49
N VAL A 158 5.69 -8.81 5.75
CA VAL A 158 6.58 -9.86 6.25
C VAL A 158 5.92 -11.24 6.16
N GLY A 159 4.63 -11.35 6.50
CA GLY A 159 3.90 -12.61 6.45
C GLY A 159 3.77 -13.19 5.03
N LEU A 160 3.71 -12.32 4.02
CA LEU A 160 3.60 -12.70 2.61
C LEU A 160 4.96 -12.82 1.89
N LEU A 161 6.01 -12.17 2.41
CA LEU A 161 7.34 -12.19 1.83
C LEU A 161 8.08 -13.50 2.20
N LYS A 162 7.97 -14.50 1.33
CA LYS A 162 8.47 -15.87 1.63
C LYS A 162 9.86 -16.18 1.09
N ASN A 163 10.27 -15.58 -0.03
CA ASN A 163 11.51 -15.92 -0.72
C ASN A 163 12.13 -14.68 -1.40
N ALA A 164 13.37 -14.82 -1.86
CA ALA A 164 14.11 -13.76 -2.56
C ALA A 164 13.44 -13.35 -3.88
N GLU A 165 12.72 -14.26 -4.53
CA GLU A 165 11.98 -13.98 -5.75
C GLU A 165 10.79 -13.03 -5.50
N SER A 166 10.04 -13.25 -4.42
CA SER A 166 8.96 -12.33 -4.01
C SER A 166 9.52 -10.97 -3.62
N LEU A 167 10.68 -10.91 -2.95
CA LEU A 167 11.35 -9.63 -2.69
C LEU A 167 11.71 -8.90 -3.99
N ARG A 168 12.28 -9.62 -4.97
CA ARG A 168 12.55 -9.07 -6.30
C ARG A 168 11.30 -8.51 -6.96
N ARG A 169 10.18 -9.25 -6.93
CA ARG A 169 8.90 -8.78 -7.48
C ARG A 169 8.33 -7.57 -6.73
N VAL A 170 8.49 -7.51 -5.41
CA VAL A 170 8.13 -6.34 -4.58
C VAL A 170 8.95 -5.11 -4.99
N ILE A 171 10.26 -5.26 -5.22
CA ILE A 171 11.10 -4.17 -5.73
C ILE A 171 10.57 -3.69 -7.09
N TRP A 172 10.20 -4.60 -8.00
CA TRP A 172 9.57 -4.23 -9.27
C TRP A 172 8.24 -3.51 -9.09
N ALA A 173 7.41 -3.89 -8.11
CA ALA A 173 6.17 -3.16 -7.81
C ALA A 173 6.45 -1.73 -7.30
N LEU A 174 7.48 -1.55 -6.47
CA LEU A 174 7.94 -0.22 -6.03
C LEU A 174 8.45 0.62 -7.22
N LEU A 175 9.24 0.01 -8.12
CA LEU A 175 9.71 0.69 -9.33
C LEU A 175 8.56 1.05 -10.25
N ALA A 176 7.58 0.16 -10.45
CA ALA A 176 6.39 0.43 -11.23
C ALA A 176 5.58 1.60 -10.63
N ALA A 177 5.47 1.67 -9.30
CA ALA A 177 4.85 2.78 -8.60
C ALA A 177 5.61 4.11 -8.82
N GLY A 178 6.93 4.08 -8.73
CA GLY A 178 7.79 5.23 -9.03
C GLY A 178 7.71 5.68 -10.49
N ILE A 179 7.73 4.75 -11.44
CA ILE A 179 7.57 5.04 -12.86
C ILE A 179 6.20 5.67 -13.11
N PHE A 180 5.13 5.13 -12.51
CA PHE A 180 3.79 5.67 -12.63
C PHE A 180 3.70 7.13 -12.16
N LEU A 181 4.12 7.39 -10.92
CA LEU A 181 4.10 8.75 -10.35
C LEU A 181 5.06 9.70 -11.09
N GLY A 182 6.27 9.21 -11.40
CA GLY A 182 7.29 9.96 -12.14
C GLY A 182 6.80 10.37 -13.52
N THR A 183 6.15 9.46 -14.24
CA THR A 183 5.61 9.73 -15.58
C THR A 183 4.53 10.81 -15.52
N ILE A 184 3.57 10.72 -14.58
CA ILE A 184 2.49 11.72 -14.47
C ILE A 184 3.08 13.09 -14.13
N THR A 185 3.99 13.16 -13.17
CA THR A 185 4.58 14.43 -12.74
C THR A 185 5.53 15.04 -13.78
N THR A 186 6.31 14.21 -14.50
CA THR A 186 7.09 14.69 -15.65
C THR A 186 6.18 15.16 -16.77
N TYR A 187 5.08 14.45 -17.06
CA TYR A 187 4.10 14.91 -18.04
C TYR A 187 3.51 16.27 -17.64
N GLN A 188 3.07 16.44 -16.39
CA GLN A 188 2.58 17.71 -15.85
C GLN A 188 3.60 18.85 -16.01
N GLN A 189 4.88 18.58 -15.73
CA GLN A 189 5.95 19.57 -15.90
C GLN A 189 6.15 19.98 -17.37
N LEU A 190 6.09 19.01 -18.29
CA LEU A 190 6.29 19.26 -19.71
C LEU A 190 5.10 19.98 -20.36
N THR A 191 3.88 19.70 -19.93
CA THR A 191 2.66 20.32 -20.45
C THR A 191 2.29 21.62 -19.74
N GLY A 192 2.91 21.93 -18.60
CA GLY A 192 2.61 23.10 -17.79
C GLY A 192 1.22 23.06 -17.13
N THR A 193 0.61 21.88 -17.02
CA THR A 193 -0.76 21.72 -16.49
C THR A 193 -0.77 21.61 -14.97
N PHE A 194 -0.25 22.62 -14.26
CA PHE A 194 -0.12 22.58 -12.81
C PHE A 194 -1.46 22.68 -12.06
N GLU A 195 -2.48 23.23 -12.70
CA GLU A 195 -3.85 23.28 -12.16
C GLU A 195 -4.60 21.95 -12.27
N ASN A 196 -4.08 20.99 -13.07
CA ASN A 196 -4.64 19.65 -13.16
C ASN A 196 -3.91 18.71 -12.20
N GLU A 197 -4.62 18.23 -11.18
CA GLU A 197 -4.06 17.36 -10.14
C GLU A 197 -3.99 15.87 -10.53
N TYR A 198 -4.48 15.49 -11.72
CA TYR A 198 -4.47 14.12 -12.24
C TYR A 198 -5.02 13.09 -11.23
N TRP A 199 -6.25 13.30 -10.75
CA TRP A 199 -6.88 12.47 -9.71
C TRP A 199 -6.07 12.39 -8.40
N GLY A 200 -5.39 13.49 -8.06
CA GLY A 200 -4.62 13.63 -6.83
C GLY A 200 -3.22 13.03 -6.87
N PHE A 201 -2.79 12.43 -7.99
CA PHE A 201 -1.46 11.84 -8.13
C PHE A 201 -0.36 12.86 -8.42
N ALA A 202 -0.72 14.05 -8.91
CA ALA A 202 0.22 15.10 -9.26
C ALA A 202 -0.30 16.45 -8.79
N GLN A 203 -0.25 16.68 -7.48
CA GLN A 203 -0.55 17.98 -6.89
C GLN A 203 0.64 18.92 -7.07
N ALA A 204 0.38 20.16 -7.46
CA ALA A 204 1.38 21.22 -7.55
C ALA A 204 0.99 22.37 -6.63
N THR A 205 1.93 22.86 -5.84
CA THR A 205 1.69 24.01 -4.95
C THR A 205 2.47 25.20 -5.48
N TYR A 206 1.79 26.35 -5.61
CA TYR A 206 2.48 27.60 -5.88
C TYR A 206 3.18 28.05 -4.61
N ALA A 207 4.51 27.98 -4.60
CA ALA A 207 5.28 28.21 -3.40
C ALA A 207 6.65 28.77 -3.73
N HIS A 208 7.21 29.44 -2.73
CA HIS A 208 8.53 30.03 -2.83
C HIS A 208 9.59 28.98 -3.18
N ILE A 209 10.40 29.27 -4.21
CA ILE A 209 11.52 28.42 -4.62
C ILE A 209 12.81 28.93 -3.99
N VAL A 210 13.29 30.11 -4.41
CA VAL A 210 14.49 30.80 -3.87
C VAL A 210 14.39 32.31 -4.14
N GLY A 211 14.74 33.15 -3.15
CA GLY A 211 14.91 34.60 -3.34
C GLY A 211 13.60 35.39 -3.41
N HIS A 212 13.20 35.83 -4.60
CA HIS A 212 11.91 36.49 -4.87
C HIS A 212 11.11 35.77 -5.98
N ILE A 213 11.47 34.52 -6.29
CA ILE A 213 10.84 33.75 -7.37
C ILE A 213 9.92 32.71 -6.73
N ASP A 214 8.62 32.87 -7.02
CA ASP A 214 7.59 31.91 -6.72
C ASP A 214 7.21 31.18 -8.01
N ASP A 215 7.15 29.86 -7.96
CA ASP A 215 6.78 29.03 -9.10
C ASP A 215 6.12 27.74 -8.61
N PHE A 216 5.53 26.98 -9.53
CA PHE A 216 4.87 25.72 -9.21
C PHE A 216 5.89 24.67 -8.78
N ARG A 217 5.63 24.06 -7.62
CA ARG A 217 6.42 22.97 -7.07
C ARG A 217 5.59 21.69 -7.04
N ILE A 218 6.04 20.69 -7.79
CA ILE A 218 5.40 19.38 -7.86
C ILE A 218 5.55 18.66 -6.52
N GLY A 219 4.43 18.22 -5.94
CA GLY A 219 4.33 17.56 -4.64
C GLY A 219 3.81 16.13 -4.65
N GLY A 220 3.53 15.55 -5.82
CA GLY A 220 3.01 14.19 -5.94
C GLY A 220 1.70 13.99 -5.17
N PRO A 221 1.42 12.78 -4.65
CA PRO A 221 0.19 12.50 -3.92
C PRO A 221 0.28 12.93 -2.45
N GLY A 222 -0.08 14.19 -2.17
CA GLY A 222 -0.32 14.69 -0.80
C GLY A 222 0.88 14.68 0.15
N LEU A 223 2.11 14.63 -0.36
CA LEU A 223 3.36 14.63 0.44
C LEU A 223 4.06 16.00 0.46
N GLY A 224 3.62 16.91 -0.41
CA GLY A 224 4.30 18.17 -0.68
C GLY A 224 5.63 17.99 -1.43
N PRO A 225 6.21 19.08 -1.97
CA PRO A 225 7.36 18.99 -2.89
C PRO A 225 8.59 18.31 -2.30
N ASN A 226 8.93 18.62 -1.05
CA ASN A 226 10.10 18.05 -0.39
C ASN A 226 9.88 16.56 -0.05
N GLY A 227 8.70 16.22 0.49
CA GLY A 227 8.35 14.85 0.84
C GLY A 227 8.33 13.94 -0.38
N TYR A 228 7.75 14.42 -1.49
CA TYR A 228 7.73 13.69 -2.75
C TYR A 228 9.13 13.44 -3.32
N GLY A 229 10.00 14.45 -3.30
CA GLY A 229 11.40 14.29 -3.72
C GLY A 229 12.14 13.22 -2.90
N GLN A 230 11.95 13.21 -1.58
CA GLN A 230 12.55 12.20 -0.70
C GLN A 230 11.99 10.80 -0.98
N PHE A 231 10.68 10.67 -1.19
CA PHE A 231 10.05 9.40 -1.53
C PHE A 231 10.61 8.83 -2.83
N MET A 232 10.75 9.65 -3.87
CA MET A 232 11.29 9.23 -5.16
C MET A 232 12.79 8.87 -5.11
N LEU A 233 13.57 9.62 -4.33
CA LEU A 233 15.01 9.38 -4.19
C LEU A 233 15.31 7.96 -3.66
N PHE A 234 14.44 7.42 -2.81
CA PHE A 234 14.57 6.06 -2.28
C PHE A 234 14.55 4.97 -3.37
N LEU A 235 13.89 5.22 -4.50
CA LEU A 235 13.82 4.24 -5.60
C LEU A 235 15.06 4.23 -6.47
N VAL A 236 15.85 5.30 -6.49
CA VAL A 236 17.05 5.41 -7.33
C VAL A 236 18.05 4.28 -7.06
N PRO A 237 18.50 4.02 -5.82
CA PRO A 237 19.43 2.91 -5.59
C PRO A 237 18.83 1.54 -5.93
N LEU A 238 17.53 1.35 -5.70
CA LEU A 238 16.83 0.11 -6.07
C LEU A 238 16.79 -0.07 -7.58
N ALA A 239 16.52 0.99 -8.33
CA ALA A 239 16.49 0.97 -9.80
C ALA A 239 17.88 0.68 -10.38
N LEU A 240 18.93 1.29 -9.82
CA LEU A 240 20.31 1.03 -10.24
C LEU A 240 20.74 -0.42 -9.98
N ASP A 241 20.39 -0.96 -8.80
CA ASP A 241 20.65 -2.35 -8.48
C ASP A 241 19.93 -3.31 -9.44
N ARG A 242 18.65 -3.04 -9.76
CA ARG A 242 17.89 -3.82 -10.75
C ARG A 242 18.45 -3.68 -12.15
N LEU A 243 18.92 -2.50 -12.56
CA LEU A 243 19.52 -2.32 -13.88
C LEU A 243 20.81 -3.14 -14.06
N TRP A 244 21.59 -3.33 -12.99
CA TRP A 244 22.91 -3.95 -13.06
C TRP A 244 22.91 -5.47 -12.83
N ASN A 245 22.02 -5.96 -11.96
CA ASN A 245 22.07 -7.33 -11.43
C ASN A 245 21.00 -8.26 -12.01
N GLU A 246 20.41 -7.89 -13.15
CA GLU A 246 19.22 -8.52 -13.72
C GLU A 246 19.42 -8.99 -15.15
#